data_AF-A0AA41RPQ3-F1
#
_entry.id   AF-A0AA41RPQ3-F1
#
_cell.length_a   1.000
_cell.length_b   1.000
_cell.length_c   1.000
_cell.angle_alpha   90.00
_cell.angle_beta   90.00
_cell.angle_gamma   90.00
#
_symmetry.space_group_name_H-M   'P 1'
#
loop_
_entity.id
_entity.type
_entity.pdbx_description
1 polymer ?
#
loop_
_entity_poly.entity_id
_entity_poly.type
_entity_poly.pdbx_seq_one_letter_code
_entity_poly.pdbx_strand_id
1 'polypeptide(L)'
;MGESFTIQISSNLVSQLTETGDKSKKKTRKPKPKTSTKVPKKPTIDNFEEHKGSSADSGWPLQAPLPPPALFLPITPQEVPPQIPNAELDAIRSTLKESEKVVERLQKQEENMLQEVTKKAKDLHDKEFKLPYQNPFLCLIEKEACLECYKENSKNPLKCGEVVTRFKNCVRISVQQASSAQ
;
A
#
# COMPACT_ATOMS: atom_id res chain seq x y z
N MET A 1 17.20 -7.77 34.44
CA MET A 1 16.95 -6.38 34.86
C MET A 1 16.03 -5.77 33.83
N GLY A 2 14.77 -5.52 34.18
CA GLY A 2 13.77 -4.97 33.27
C GLY A 2 13.55 -3.49 33.60
N GLU A 3 13.96 -2.61 32.71
CA GLU A 3 13.71 -1.17 32.85
C GLU A 3 12.37 -0.85 32.17
N SER A 4 11.37 -0.52 32.98
CA SER A 4 10.06 -0.08 32.52
C SER A 4 10.10 1.40 32.14
N PHE A 5 10.21 1.68 30.84
CA PHE A 5 10.10 3.05 30.33
C PHE A 5 8.65 3.52 30.43
N THR A 6 8.38 4.44 31.36
CA THR A 6 7.07 5.12 31.43
C THR A 6 7.19 6.44 30.69
N ILE A 7 6.47 6.55 29.56
CA ILE A 7 6.39 7.80 28.81
C ILE A 7 5.35 8.68 29.51
N GLN A 8 5.79 9.81 30.08
CA GLN A 8 4.89 10.82 30.60
C GLN A 8 4.61 11.87 29.52
N ILE A 9 3.38 11.90 29.02
CA ILE A 9 2.91 12.91 28.08
C ILE A 9 2.34 14.09 28.88
N SER A 10 2.88 15.29 28.67
CA SER A 10 2.39 16.49 29.35
C SER A 10 1.03 16.91 28.80
N SER A 11 0.12 17.36 29.69
CA SER A 11 -1.22 17.82 29.32
C SER A 11 -1.19 19.00 28.33
N ASN A 12 -0.14 19.83 28.39
CA ASN A 12 0.05 20.96 27.50
C ASN A 12 0.25 20.52 26.03
N LEU A 13 0.93 19.39 25.79
CA LEU A 13 1.11 18.84 24.45
C LEU A 13 -0.24 18.42 23.83
N VAL A 14 -1.11 17.82 24.66
CA VAL A 14 -2.45 17.40 24.23
C VAL A 14 -3.30 18.60 23.86
N SER A 15 -3.26 19.68 24.65
CA SER A 15 -3.99 20.92 24.35
C SER A 15 -3.57 21.55 23.02
N GLN A 16 -2.25 21.60 22.73
CA GLN A 16 -1.74 22.18 21.48
C GLN A 16 -2.18 21.40 20.23
N LEU A 17 -2.22 20.06 20.32
CA LEU A 17 -2.70 19.21 19.22
C LEU A 17 -4.20 19.41 18.95
N THR A 18 -5.00 19.68 19.98
CA THR A 18 -6.44 19.93 19.82
C THR A 18 -6.78 21.33 19.31
N GLU A 19 -5.93 22.34 19.53
CA GLU A 19 -6.25 23.74 19.23
C GLU A 19 -5.89 24.18 17.79
N THR A 20 -5.16 23.35 17.05
CA THR A 20 -4.67 23.66 15.70
C THR A 20 -5.75 23.49 14.60
N GLY A 21 -6.94 23.01 14.97
CA GLY A 21 -8.03 22.70 14.02
C GLY A 21 -9.07 23.80 13.75
N ASP A 22 -9.17 24.86 14.57
CA ASP A 22 -10.42 25.63 14.67
C ASP A 22 -10.34 27.17 14.51
N LYS A 23 -9.39 27.69 13.71
CA LYS A 23 -9.35 29.15 13.46
C LYS A 23 -8.87 29.54 12.06
N SER A 24 -9.75 29.36 11.07
CA SER A 24 -9.76 30.20 9.88
C SER A 24 -11.18 30.42 9.34
N LYS A 25 -11.89 31.41 9.89
CA LYS A 25 -13.13 31.96 9.29
C LYS A 25 -12.96 33.44 8.92
N LYS A 26 -13.34 33.71 7.65
CA LYS A 26 -13.98 34.90 7.06
C LYS A 26 -13.12 36.11 6.61
N LYS A 27 -13.20 36.39 5.29
CA LYS A 27 -13.86 37.60 4.76
C LYS A 27 -14.28 37.48 3.29
N THR A 28 -15.53 37.86 3.04
CA THR A 28 -16.25 37.96 1.76
C THR A 28 -15.86 39.23 0.99
N ARG A 29 -15.70 39.14 -0.34
CA ARG A 29 -16.16 40.15 -1.35
C ARG A 29 -15.91 39.63 -2.79
N LYS A 30 -16.95 39.65 -3.64
CA LYS A 30 -16.89 39.54 -5.12
C LYS A 30 -17.31 40.90 -5.72
N PRO A 31 -16.88 41.27 -6.94
CA PRO A 31 -17.65 40.91 -8.15
C PRO A 31 -16.78 40.45 -9.36
N LYS A 32 -17.42 39.72 -10.30
CA LYS A 32 -16.91 39.26 -11.62
C LYS A 32 -16.96 40.42 -12.66
N PRO A 33 -16.21 40.37 -13.79
CA PRO A 33 -16.77 39.77 -15.04
C PRO A 33 -15.78 39.02 -15.98
N LYS A 34 -16.36 38.01 -16.69
CA LYS A 34 -16.19 37.48 -18.08
C LYS A 34 -14.84 37.72 -18.82
N THR A 35 -14.20 36.87 -19.63
CA THR A 35 -14.54 35.76 -20.57
C THR A 35 -13.17 35.21 -21.02
N SER A 36 -12.90 33.92 -21.24
CA SER A 36 -12.96 33.29 -22.57
C SER A 36 -12.28 31.92 -22.52
N THR A 37 -13.00 30.95 -23.07
CA THR A 37 -12.63 29.59 -23.46
C THR A 37 -11.29 29.48 -24.21
N LYS A 38 -10.48 28.45 -23.87
CA LYS A 38 -9.79 27.54 -24.81
C LYS A 38 -9.00 26.44 -24.06
N VAL A 39 -9.33 25.19 -24.38
CA VAL A 39 -8.53 23.95 -24.22
C VAL A 39 -8.31 23.43 -25.67
N PRO A 40 -7.33 22.57 -26.03
CA PRO A 40 -6.18 21.95 -25.34
C PRO A 40 -4.82 22.17 -26.06
N LYS A 41 -3.70 21.68 -25.48
CA LYS A 41 -2.64 20.92 -26.19
C LYS A 41 -1.60 20.36 -25.19
N LYS A 42 -1.37 19.06 -25.26
CA LYS A 42 -0.22 18.31 -24.69
C LYS A 42 0.99 18.52 -25.61
N PRO A 43 2.23 18.66 -25.11
CA PRO A 43 3.24 17.58 -25.29
C PRO A 43 4.25 17.50 -24.09
N THR A 44 4.64 16.32 -23.62
CA THR A 44 5.87 15.56 -23.99
C THR A 44 7.05 15.85 -23.05
N ILE A 45 7.65 14.74 -22.61
CA ILE A 45 8.87 14.55 -21.83
C ILE A 45 10.05 15.29 -22.49
N ASP A 46 10.92 15.92 -21.71
CA ASP A 46 12.39 15.69 -21.78
C ASP A 46 13.19 16.62 -20.85
N ASN A 47 14.09 15.96 -20.12
CA ASN A 47 15.50 16.28 -19.91
C ASN A 47 15.93 17.65 -19.33
N PHE A 48 16.71 17.62 -18.25
CA PHE A 48 17.56 18.74 -17.86
C PHE A 48 18.92 18.21 -17.39
N GLU A 49 19.88 18.24 -18.31
CA GLU A 49 21.31 18.25 -18.00
C GLU A 49 21.91 19.62 -18.38
N GLU A 50 22.97 19.94 -17.63
CA GLU A 50 24.02 20.93 -17.85
C GLU A 50 23.72 22.43 -17.67
N HIS A 51 24.32 22.98 -16.60
CA HIS A 51 25.05 24.24 -16.71
C HIS A 51 26.44 24.08 -16.08
N LYS A 52 27.46 24.39 -16.89
CA LYS A 52 28.89 24.25 -16.60
C LYS A 52 29.55 25.63 -16.54
N GLY A 53 30.49 25.78 -15.59
CA GLY A 53 31.57 26.78 -15.57
C GLY A 53 31.26 28.05 -14.75
N SER A 54 32.17 28.62 -13.95
CA SER A 54 33.59 28.39 -13.71
C SER A 54 34.00 29.24 -12.50
N SER A 55 34.79 28.70 -11.57
CA SER A 55 36.05 29.32 -11.10
C SER A 55 36.69 28.48 -10.01
N ALA A 56 38.01 28.37 -10.12
CA ALA A 56 38.98 27.73 -9.24
C ALA A 56 38.74 27.95 -7.74
N ASP A 57 38.99 26.92 -6.93
CA ASP A 57 40.22 26.81 -6.11
C ASP A 57 40.02 25.73 -5.02
N SER A 58 40.72 24.60 -5.14
CA SER A 58 41.03 23.62 -4.07
C SER A 58 41.81 22.46 -4.70
N GLY A 59 43.02 22.78 -5.16
CA GLY A 59 43.95 21.80 -5.69
C GLY A 59 44.39 20.81 -4.61
N TRP A 60 44.04 19.54 -4.78
CA TRP A 60 44.76 18.44 -4.14
C TRP A 60 46.20 18.45 -4.65
N PRO A 61 47.23 18.31 -3.79
CA PRO A 61 48.61 18.32 -4.26
C PRO A 61 48.89 17.03 -5.04
N LEU A 62 48.80 17.12 -6.37
CA LEU A 62 49.36 16.14 -7.28
C LEU A 62 50.80 16.54 -7.60
N GLN A 63 51.66 15.51 -7.58
CA GLN A 63 53.03 15.39 -8.12
C GLN A 63 54.15 15.43 -7.09
N ALA A 64 54.47 14.23 -6.56
CA ALA A 64 55.82 13.91 -6.11
C ALA A 64 56.75 13.83 -7.34
N PRO A 65 58.03 14.27 -7.26
CA PRO A 65 58.96 14.22 -8.38
C PRO A 65 59.27 12.78 -8.79
N LEU A 66 59.17 12.49 -10.10
CA LEU A 66 59.59 11.23 -10.70
C LEU A 66 61.10 11.00 -10.48
N PRO A 67 61.55 9.80 -10.07
CA PRO A 67 62.98 9.48 -9.99
C PRO A 67 63.59 9.27 -11.40
N PRO A 68 64.89 9.56 -11.61
CA PRO A 68 65.56 9.37 -12.90
C PRO A 68 65.64 7.89 -13.30
N PRO A 69 65.83 7.56 -14.60
CA PRO A 69 65.80 6.19 -15.07
C PRO A 69 66.98 5.41 -14.51
N ALA A 70 66.71 4.43 -13.65
CA ALA A 70 67.70 3.52 -13.11
C ALA A 70 68.29 2.66 -14.24
N LEU A 71 69.62 2.64 -14.31
CA LEU A 71 70.40 1.77 -15.18
C LEU A 71 70.08 0.29 -14.88
N PHE A 72 70.02 -0.50 -15.94
CA PHE A 72 69.78 -1.95 -15.95
C PHE A 72 70.50 -2.70 -14.82
N LEU A 73 69.72 -3.35 -13.95
CA LEU A 73 70.17 -4.40 -13.04
C LEU A 73 69.50 -5.72 -13.44
N PRO A 74 70.22 -6.85 -13.40
CA PRO A 74 69.69 -8.14 -13.87
C PRO A 74 68.59 -8.63 -12.92
N ILE A 75 67.48 -9.09 -13.51
CA ILE A 75 66.37 -9.76 -12.82
C ILE A 75 66.91 -11.01 -12.10
N THR A 76 66.89 -10.98 -10.77
CA THR A 76 67.03 -12.18 -9.93
C THR A 76 65.65 -12.78 -9.69
N PRO A 77 65.44 -14.10 -9.91
CA PRO A 77 64.16 -14.75 -9.66
C PRO A 77 63.98 -15.11 -8.17
N GLN A 78 63.42 -14.20 -7.36
CA GLN A 78 62.80 -14.41 -6.03
C GLN A 78 62.32 -13.02 -5.56
N GLU A 79 61.10 -12.76 -5.12
CA GLU A 79 60.17 -13.53 -4.29
C GLU A 79 58.73 -13.34 -4.78
N VAL A 80 57.94 -14.41 -4.69
CA VAL A 80 56.49 -14.33 -4.63
C VAL A 80 56.12 -13.55 -3.35
N PRO A 81 55.30 -12.47 -3.42
CA PRO A 81 54.87 -11.76 -2.22
C PRO A 81 54.19 -12.72 -1.23
N PRO A 82 54.44 -12.60 0.09
CA PRO A 82 53.82 -13.47 1.08
C PRO A 82 52.30 -13.37 0.97
N GLN A 83 51.64 -14.53 0.93
CA GLN A 83 50.19 -14.69 0.91
C GLN A 83 49.59 -13.86 2.06
N ILE A 84 48.98 -12.73 1.72
CA ILE A 84 48.26 -11.87 2.68
C ILE A 84 47.20 -12.76 3.35
N PRO A 85 47.09 -12.77 4.70
CA PRO A 85 46.19 -13.69 5.38
C PRO A 85 44.75 -13.41 4.97
N ASN A 86 44.10 -14.38 4.33
CA ASN A 86 42.71 -14.36 3.85
C ASN A 86 41.65 -14.11 4.96
N ALA A 87 42.06 -13.92 6.21
CA ALA A 87 41.20 -13.77 7.38
C ALA A 87 40.24 -12.58 7.29
N GLU A 88 40.69 -11.42 6.76
CA GLU A 88 39.81 -10.26 6.59
C GLU A 88 38.76 -10.48 5.51
N LEU A 89 39.14 -11.13 4.40
CA LEU A 89 38.19 -11.48 3.33
C LEU A 89 37.16 -12.51 3.79
N ASP A 90 37.59 -13.50 4.59
CA ASP A 90 36.69 -14.50 5.14
C ASP A 90 35.75 -13.91 6.21
N ALA A 91 36.23 -12.94 7.00
CA ALA A 91 35.37 -12.18 7.90
C ALA A 91 34.29 -11.40 7.13
N ILE A 92 34.65 -10.70 6.06
CA ILE A 92 33.71 -9.97 5.20
C ILE A 92 32.69 -10.93 4.58
N ARG A 93 33.13 -12.06 4.02
CA ARG A 93 32.23 -13.08 3.45
C ARG A 93 31.27 -13.64 4.50
N SER A 94 31.75 -13.87 5.72
CA SER A 94 30.89 -14.35 6.81
C SER A 94 29.84 -13.31 7.19
N THR A 95 30.20 -12.03 7.25
CA THR A 95 29.25 -10.95 7.52
C THR A 95 28.19 -10.85 6.43
N LEU A 96 28.59 -10.95 5.15
CA LEU A 96 27.66 -10.95 4.03
C LEU A 96 26.68 -12.12 4.10
N LYS A 97 27.17 -13.33 4.40
CA LYS A 97 26.32 -14.51 4.55
C LYS A 97 25.32 -14.38 5.71
N GLU A 98 25.73 -13.80 6.83
CA GLU A 98 24.80 -13.55 7.93
C GLU A 98 23.78 -12.48 7.57
N SER A 99 24.19 -11.43 6.83
CA SER A 99 23.27 -10.40 6.36
C SER A 99 22.20 -10.95 5.40
N GLU A 100 22.59 -11.84 4.49
CA GLU A 100 21.68 -12.51 3.56
C GLU A 100 20.64 -13.34 4.33
N LYS A 101 21.08 -14.11 5.31
CA LYS A 101 20.21 -14.90 6.19
C LYS A 101 19.24 -14.04 7.00
N VAL A 102 19.66 -12.86 7.45
CA VAL A 102 18.78 -11.91 8.14
C VAL A 102 17.75 -11.35 7.17
N VAL A 103 18.13 -11.02 5.93
CA VAL A 103 17.21 -10.55 4.89
C VAL A 103 16.15 -11.62 4.57
N GLU A 104 16.54 -12.88 4.40
CA GLU A 104 15.58 -13.98 4.17
C GLU A 104 14.56 -14.11 5.30
N ARG A 105 15.01 -13.98 6.55
CA ARG A 105 14.12 -14.00 7.73
C ARG A 105 13.15 -12.83 7.75
N LEU A 106 13.63 -11.63 7.43
CA LEU A 106 12.80 -10.43 7.37
C LEU A 106 11.79 -10.48 6.24
N GLN A 107 12.18 -10.95 5.05
CA GLN A 107 11.26 -11.16 3.92
C GLN A 107 10.15 -12.14 4.29
N LYS A 108 10.49 -13.24 4.96
CA LYS A 108 9.49 -14.20 5.44
C LYS A 108 8.53 -13.59 6.48
N GLN A 109 9.05 -12.74 7.37
CA GLN A 109 8.23 -12.03 8.35
C GLN A 109 7.31 -11.02 7.66
N GLU A 110 7.82 -10.27 6.69
CA GLU A 110 7.04 -9.33 5.89
C GLU A 110 5.90 -10.02 5.15
N GLU A 111 6.18 -11.14 4.47
CA GLU A 111 5.15 -11.91 3.75
C GLU A 111 4.05 -12.41 4.69
N ASN A 112 4.43 -12.94 5.86
CA ASN A 112 3.46 -13.40 6.87
C ASN A 112 2.59 -12.24 7.38
N MET A 113 3.20 -11.10 7.73
CA MET A 113 2.45 -9.91 8.16
C MET A 113 1.51 -9.41 7.06
N LEU A 114 1.96 -9.41 5.81
CA LEU A 114 1.15 -8.98 4.67
C LEU A 114 -0.08 -9.90 4.49
N GLN A 115 0.10 -11.21 4.62
CA GLN A 115 -1.00 -12.17 4.58
C GLN A 115 -2.00 -11.92 5.72
N GLU A 116 -1.51 -11.70 6.94
CA GLU A 116 -2.35 -11.43 8.10
C GLU A 116 -3.16 -10.13 7.93
N VAL A 117 -2.51 -9.04 7.53
CA VAL A 117 -3.16 -7.75 7.29
C VAL A 117 -4.18 -7.86 6.17
N THR A 118 -3.84 -8.53 5.07
CA THR A 118 -4.77 -8.73 3.96
C THR A 118 -6.00 -9.53 4.38
N LYS A 119 -5.80 -10.59 5.18
CA LYS A 119 -6.91 -11.39 5.70
C LYS A 119 -7.80 -10.57 6.64
N LYS A 120 -7.21 -9.81 7.56
CA LYS A 120 -7.96 -8.94 8.49
C LYS A 120 -8.69 -7.82 7.77
N ALA A 121 -8.07 -7.20 6.76
CA ALA A 121 -8.70 -6.16 5.96
C ALA A 121 -9.92 -6.70 5.20
N LYS A 122 -9.81 -7.90 4.59
CA LYS A 122 -10.95 -8.58 3.97
C LYS A 122 -12.05 -8.90 4.97
N ASP A 123 -11.70 -9.44 6.13
CA ASP A 123 -12.67 -9.79 7.18
C ASP A 123 -13.39 -8.55 7.72
N LEU A 124 -12.67 -7.45 7.96
CA LEU A 124 -13.27 -6.17 8.37
C LEU A 124 -14.17 -5.61 7.28
N HIS A 125 -13.71 -5.59 6.03
CA HIS A 125 -14.53 -5.13 4.92
C HIS A 125 -15.80 -5.99 4.78
N ASP A 126 -15.66 -7.31 4.87
CA ASP A 126 -16.79 -8.23 4.86
C ASP A 126 -17.72 -8.01 6.05
N LYS A 127 -17.23 -7.62 7.22
CA LYS A 127 -18.09 -7.38 8.40
C LYS A 127 -18.81 -6.03 8.32
N GLU A 128 -18.10 -4.97 7.94
CA GLU A 128 -18.62 -3.60 7.91
C GLU A 128 -19.46 -3.31 6.67
N PHE A 129 -19.09 -3.90 5.52
CA PHE A 129 -19.77 -3.71 4.25
C PHE A 129 -20.63 -4.89 3.82
N LYS A 130 -20.79 -5.92 4.67
CA LYS A 130 -21.91 -6.85 4.48
C LYS A 130 -23.19 -6.06 4.64
N LEU A 131 -24.04 -6.18 3.63
CA LEU A 131 -25.41 -5.73 3.74
C LEU A 131 -25.99 -6.32 5.03
N PRO A 132 -26.58 -5.51 5.93
CA PRO A 132 -27.22 -6.00 7.14
C PRO A 132 -28.08 -7.20 6.76
N TYR A 133 -27.88 -8.31 7.48
CA TYR A 133 -28.46 -9.63 7.20
C TYR A 133 -29.80 -9.50 6.48
N GLN A 134 -29.80 -9.65 5.15
CA GLN A 134 -31.04 -9.75 4.40
C GLN A 134 -31.62 -11.08 4.84
N ASN A 135 -32.62 -11.00 5.70
CA ASN A 135 -33.36 -12.12 6.28
C ASN A 135 -33.41 -13.27 5.26
N PRO A 136 -32.94 -14.49 5.60
CA PRO A 136 -32.90 -15.62 4.70
C PRO A 136 -34.30 -15.76 4.15
N PHE A 137 -34.39 -15.68 2.82
CA PHE A 137 -35.63 -15.53 2.07
C PHE A 137 -36.76 -16.36 2.73
N LEU A 138 -37.67 -15.72 3.45
CA LEU A 138 -38.70 -16.42 4.25
C LEU A 138 -39.74 -17.14 3.37
N CYS A 139 -39.70 -16.91 2.05
CA CYS A 139 -40.65 -17.42 1.06
C CYS A 139 -39.97 -18.34 0.03
N LEU A 140 -38.98 -19.14 0.45
CA LEU A 140 -38.26 -20.05 -0.44
C LEU A 140 -39.19 -21.09 -1.07
N ILE A 141 -40.10 -21.66 -0.29
CA ILE A 141 -41.03 -22.71 -0.74
C ILE A 141 -41.96 -22.15 -1.83
N GLU A 142 -42.57 -20.99 -1.58
CA GLU A 142 -43.48 -20.34 -2.53
C GLU A 142 -42.74 -19.85 -3.77
N LYS A 143 -41.48 -19.43 -3.64
CA LYS A 143 -40.60 -19.07 -4.76
C LYS A 143 -40.34 -20.28 -5.65
N GLU A 144 -39.95 -21.41 -5.06
CA GLU A 144 -39.66 -22.64 -5.81
C GLU A 144 -40.90 -23.16 -6.53
N ALA A 145 -42.05 -23.21 -5.85
CA ALA A 145 -43.32 -23.58 -6.47
C ALA A 145 -43.69 -22.66 -7.64
N CYS A 146 -43.43 -21.35 -7.53
CA CYS A 146 -43.69 -20.38 -8.59
C CYS A 146 -42.79 -20.65 -9.82
N LEU A 147 -41.50 -20.92 -9.59
CA LEU A 147 -40.56 -21.26 -10.65
C LEU A 147 -40.90 -22.60 -11.32
N GLU A 148 -41.29 -23.58 -10.53
CA GLU A 148 -41.71 -24.90 -11.03
C GLU A 148 -42.96 -24.80 -11.90
N CYS A 149 -43.98 -24.08 -11.44
CA CYS A 149 -45.18 -23.86 -12.24
C CYS A 149 -44.88 -23.21 -13.59
N TYR A 150 -44.00 -22.20 -13.63
CA TYR A 150 -43.63 -21.54 -14.88
C TYR A 150 -42.82 -22.45 -15.81
N LYS A 151 -41.98 -23.34 -15.26
CA LYS A 151 -41.26 -24.34 -16.06
C LYS A 151 -42.24 -25.31 -16.73
N GLU A 152 -43.24 -25.78 -15.99
CA GLU A 152 -44.27 -26.69 -16.50
C GLU A 152 -45.24 -26.01 -17.47
N ASN A 153 -45.54 -24.73 -17.25
CA ASN A 153 -46.53 -23.96 -18.01
C ASN A 153 -45.89 -22.89 -18.93
N SER A 154 -44.73 -23.20 -19.53
CA SER A 154 -43.98 -22.27 -20.38
C SER A 154 -44.79 -21.65 -21.53
N LYS A 155 -45.74 -22.41 -22.11
CA LYS A 155 -46.62 -21.94 -23.19
C LYS A 155 -47.80 -21.10 -22.70
N ASN A 156 -48.19 -21.25 -21.43
CA ASN A 156 -49.36 -20.59 -20.83
C ASN A 156 -49.05 -20.12 -19.40
N PRO A 157 -48.18 -19.10 -19.25
CA PRO A 157 -47.70 -18.64 -17.94
C PRO A 157 -48.82 -18.13 -17.02
N LEU A 158 -49.97 -17.71 -17.58
CA LEU A 158 -51.12 -17.23 -16.80
C LEU A 158 -51.76 -18.31 -15.91
N LYS A 159 -51.53 -19.60 -16.19
CA LYS A 159 -52.00 -20.70 -15.32
C LYS A 159 -51.36 -20.68 -13.94
N CYS A 160 -50.19 -20.05 -13.78
CA CYS A 160 -49.48 -19.96 -12.52
C CYS A 160 -49.99 -18.85 -11.58
N GLY A 161 -51.08 -18.16 -11.94
CA GLY A 161 -51.60 -17.01 -11.18
C GLY A 161 -51.85 -17.28 -9.69
N GLU A 162 -52.33 -18.48 -9.34
CA GLU A 162 -52.55 -18.85 -7.94
C GLU A 162 -51.23 -18.97 -7.17
N VAL A 163 -50.24 -19.66 -7.74
CA VAL A 163 -48.91 -19.86 -7.13
C VAL A 163 -48.17 -18.53 -6.98
N VAL A 164 -48.27 -17.66 -7.98
CA VAL A 164 -47.74 -16.29 -7.95
C VAL A 164 -48.41 -15.47 -6.84
N THR A 165 -49.72 -15.63 -6.63
CA THR A 165 -50.46 -14.93 -5.57
C THR A 165 -50.00 -15.38 -4.19
N ARG A 166 -49.77 -16.69 -3.99
CA ARG A 166 -49.22 -17.23 -2.73
C ARG A 166 -47.82 -16.67 -2.45
N PHE A 167 -46.92 -16.66 -3.45
CA PHE A 167 -45.60 -16.07 -3.31
C PHE A 167 -45.67 -14.57 -2.98
N LYS A 168 -46.50 -13.80 -3.69
CA LYS A 168 -46.74 -12.38 -3.41
C LYS A 168 -47.21 -12.13 -1.98
N ASN A 169 -48.13 -12.95 -1.48
CA ASN A 169 -48.65 -12.81 -0.12
C ASN A 169 -47.58 -13.13 0.93
N CYS A 170 -46.79 -14.17 0.73
CA CYS A 170 -45.67 -14.49 1.62
C CYS A 170 -44.66 -13.33 1.68
N VAL A 171 -44.27 -12.77 0.52
CA VAL A 171 -43.34 -11.64 0.46
C VAL A 171 -43.91 -10.42 1.20
N ARG A 172 -45.20 -10.13 1.04
CA ARG A 172 -45.86 -9.03 1.75
C ARG A 172 -45.79 -9.20 3.27
N ILE A 173 -46.08 -10.41 3.77
CA ILE A 173 -46.10 -10.70 5.21
C ILE A 173 -44.68 -10.65 5.78
N SER A 174 -43.69 -11.23 5.08
CA SER A 174 -42.30 -11.24 5.53
C SER A 174 -41.69 -9.84 5.65
N VAL A 175 -42.01 -8.93 4.70
CA VAL A 175 -41.60 -7.52 4.79
C VAL A 175 -42.23 -6.82 5.99
N GLN A 176 -43.52 -7.05 6.25
CA GLN A 176 -44.21 -6.49 7.41
C GLN A 176 -43.59 -6.97 8.73
N GLN A 177 -43.33 -8.27 8.85
CA GLN A 177 -42.72 -8.85 10.05
C GLN A 177 -41.29 -8.35 10.29
N ALA A 178 -40.49 -8.18 9.23
CA ALA A 178 -39.14 -7.62 9.33
C ALA A 178 -39.14 -6.16 9.82
N SER A 179 -40.15 -5.36 9.44
CA SER A 179 -40.28 -3.97 9.91
C SER A 179 -40.76 -3.83 11.35
N SER A 180 -41.47 -4.83 11.89
CA SER A 180 -41.97 -4.82 13.27
C SER A 180 -40.99 -5.39 14.31
N ALA A 181 -39.93 -6.06 13.86
CA ALA A 181 -38.91 -6.68 14.71
C ALA A 181 -37.68 -5.78 14.94
N GLN A 182 -37.74 -4.52 14.49
CA GLN A 182 -36.65 -3.54 14.52
C GLN A 182 -36.96 -2.36 15.43
#